data_AF-A0A1G3IR50-F1
#
_entry.id   AF-A0A1G3IR50-F1
#
_cell.length_a   1.000
_cell.length_b   1.000
_cell.length_c   1.000
_cell.angle_alpha   90.00
_cell.angle_beta   90.00
_cell.angle_gamma   90.00
#
_symmetry.space_group_name_H-M   'P 1'
#
loop_
_entity.id
_entity.type
_entity.pdbx_description
1 polymer ?
#
loop_
_entity_poly.entity_id
_entity_poly.type
_entity_poly.pdbx_seq_one_letter_code
_entity_poly.pdbx_strand_id
1 'polypeptide(L)' 'MHAPFVAVLSLLLALTACSRDEPPPPAPKLFAEQRNALEQAKGVGALQQEAAEQQREAMEQQTQ' A
#
# COMPACT_ATOMS: atom_id res chain seq x y z
N MET A 1 3.08 -25.94 -48.84
CA MET A 1 3.95 -24.88 -48.27
C MET A 1 3.07 -23.87 -47.53
N HIS A 2 2.66 -24.12 -46.28
CA HIS A 2 1.76 -23.21 -45.52
C HIS A 2 2.25 -22.92 -44.08
N ALA A 3 3.34 -23.57 -43.64
CA ALA A 3 3.88 -23.44 -42.29
C ALA A 3 4.30 -22.01 -41.86
N PRO A 4 4.94 -21.18 -42.70
CA PRO A 4 5.38 -19.86 -42.23
C PRO A 4 4.21 -18.91 -41.99
N PHE A 5 3.13 -19.02 -42.76
CA PHE A 5 1.96 -18.16 -42.63
C PHE A 5 1.19 -18.42 -41.33
N VAL A 6 1.04 -19.70 -40.96
CA VAL A 6 0.39 -20.10 -39.70
C VAL A 6 1.23 -19.67 -38.50
N ALA A 7 2.56 -19.80 -38.57
CA ALA A 7 3.45 -19.36 -37.49
C ALA A 7 3.39 -17.84 -37.26
N VAL A 8 3.38 -17.05 -38.34
CA VAL A 8 3.26 -15.58 -38.26
C VAL A 8 1.90 -15.16 -37.72
N LEU A 9 0.81 -15.82 -38.14
CA LEU A 9 -0.54 -15.53 -37.67
C LEU A 9 -0.70 -15.81 -36.17
N SER A 10 -0.19 -16.95 -35.69
CA SER A 10 -0.22 -17.30 -34.26
C SER A 10 0.59 -16.33 -33.41
N LEU A 11 1.73 -15.85 -33.91
CA LEU A 11 2.55 -14.85 -33.22
C LEU A 11 1.82 -13.51 -33.10
N LEU A 12 1.18 -13.04 -34.18
CA LEU A 12 0.39 -11.81 -34.18
C LEU A 12 -0.80 -11.88 -33.21
N LEU A 13 -1.50 -13.02 -33.15
CA LEU A 13 -2.60 -13.24 -32.21
C LEU A 13 -2.12 -13.20 -30.75
N ALA A 14 -0.96 -13.81 -30.44
CA ALA A 14 -0.38 -13.78 -29.11
C ALA A 14 0.05 -12.36 -28.68
N LEU A 15 0.61 -11.56 -29.60
CA LEU A 15 0.99 -10.16 -29.35
C LEU A 15 -0.23 -9.30 -28.99
N THR A 16 -1.37 -9.48 -29.66
CA THR A 16 -2.61 -8.74 -29.36
C THR A 16 -3.25 -9.15 -28.02
N ALA A 17 -2.99 -10.38 -27.54
CA ALA A 17 -3.47 -10.84 -26.24
C ALA A 17 -2.63 -10.28 -25.08
N CYS A 18 -1.35 -9.98 -25.33
CA CYS A 18 -0.46 -9.37 -24.33
C CYS A 18 -0.66 -7.85 -24.18
N SER A 19 -1.16 -7.17 -25.21
CA SER A 19 -1.43 -5.73 -25.19
C SER A 19 -2.85 -5.39 -24.75
N ARG A 20 -3.55 -6.31 -24.09
CA ARG A 20 -4.93 -6.11 -23.66
C ARG A 20 -4.94 -4.98 -22.62
N ASP A 21 -5.49 -3.83 -23.03
CA ASP A 21 -5.76 -2.60 -22.25
C ASP A 21 -6.77 -2.83 -21.10
N GLU A 22 -6.79 -4.04 -20.52
CA GLU A 22 -7.56 -4.23 -19.29
C GLU A 22 -6.80 -3.56 -18.14
N PRO A 23 -7.48 -2.69 -17.38
CA PRO A 23 -6.89 -2.14 -16.18
C PRO A 23 -6.45 -3.30 -15.29
N PRO A 24 -5.24 -3.23 -14.71
CA PRO A 24 -4.75 -4.29 -13.85
C PRO A 24 -5.78 -4.56 -12.75
N PRO A 25 -5.98 -5.84 -12.37
CA PRO A 25 -6.90 -6.16 -11.30
C PRO A 25 -6.52 -5.35 -10.05
N PRO A 26 -7.50 -4.89 -9.25
CA PRO A 26 -7.22 -4.09 -8.08
C PRO A 26 -6.25 -4.85 -7.17
N ALA A 27 -5.21 -4.15 -6.70
CA ALA A 27 -4.21 -4.76 -5.85
C ALA A 27 -4.87 -5.44 -4.65
N PRO A 28 -4.50 -6.69 -4.32
CA PRO A 28 -5.08 -7.39 -3.19
C PRO A 28 -4.81 -6.60 -1.90
N LYS A 29 -5.84 -6.43 -1.07
CA LYS A 29 -5.76 -5.76 0.23
C LYS A 29 -5.05 -6.66 1.25
N LEU A 30 -3.78 -6.97 1.00
CA LEU A 30 -2.95 -7.77 1.89
C LEU A 30 -2.74 -7.02 3.20
N PHE A 31 -2.84 -7.72 4.32
CA PHE A 31 -2.51 -7.19 5.64
C PHE A 31 -3.26 -5.90 6.02
N ALA A 32 -4.50 -5.71 5.52
CA ALA A 32 -5.30 -4.53 5.84
C ALA A 32 -5.51 -4.38 7.37
N GLU A 33 -5.77 -5.48 8.07
CA GLU A 33 -5.91 -5.48 9.53
C GLU A 33 -4.61 -5.14 10.25
N GLN A 34 -3.47 -5.69 9.81
CA GLN A 34 -2.16 -5.40 10.42
C GLN A 34 -1.77 -3.93 10.22
N ARG A 35 -2.05 -3.36 9.04
CA ARG A 35 -1.85 -1.93 8.77
C ARG A 35 -2.74 -1.06 9.65
N ASN A 36 -4.01 -1.44 9.82
CA ASN A 36 -4.93 -0.71 10.70
C ASN A 36 -4.48 -0.76 12.17
N ALA A 37 -4.11 -1.93 12.66
CA ALA A 37 -3.58 -2.10 14.02
C ALA A 37 -2.30 -1.28 14.25
N LEU A 38 -1.38 -1.26 13.27
CA LEU A 38 -0.18 -0.43 13.34
C LEU A 38 -0.51 1.07 13.38
N GLU A 39 -1.47 1.50 12.58
CA GLU A 39 -1.88 2.92 12.53
C GLU A 39 -2.53 3.37 13.85
N GLN A 40 -3.38 2.53 14.46
CA GLN A 40 -3.92 2.80 15.79
C GLN A 40 -2.83 2.88 16.85
N ALA A 41 -1.83 1.99 16.80
CA ALA A 41 -0.72 1.99 17.75
C ALA A 41 0.14 3.26 17.66
N LYS A 42 0.35 3.82 16.46
CA LYS A 42 1.04 5.12 16.30
C LYS A 42 0.31 6.25 17.03
N GLY A 43 -1.03 6.25 16.99
CA GLY A 43 -1.84 7.25 17.68
C GLY A 43 -1.64 7.23 19.21
N VAL A 44 -1.47 6.03 19.78
CA VAL A 44 -1.21 5.86 21.22
C VAL A 44 0.15 6.42 21.61
N GLY A 45 1.19 6.19 20.81
CA GLY A 45 2.54 6.73 21.07
C GLY A 45 2.57 8.26 21.09
N ALA A 46 1.88 8.90 20.14
CA ALA A 46 1.77 10.36 20.10
C ALA A 46 1.03 10.91 21.33
N LEU A 47 -0.09 10.29 21.72
CA LEU A 47 -0.86 10.69 22.91
C LEU A 47 -0.03 10.55 24.20
N GLN A 48 0.77 9.49 24.32
CA GLN A 48 1.60 9.28 25.50
C GLN A 48 2.73 10.32 25.59
N GLN A 49 3.31 10.71 24.45
CA GLN A 49 4.33 11.74 24.40
C GLN A 49 3.75 13.12 24.74
N GLU A 50 2.60 13.47 24.18
CA GLU A 50 1.89 14.74 24.49
C GLU A 50 1.51 14.82 25.97
N ALA A 51 0.99 13.73 26.56
CA ALA A 51 0.66 13.69 27.98
C ALA A 51 1.90 13.87 28.88
N ALA A 52 3.03 13.27 28.51
CA ALA A 52 4.29 13.43 29.24
C ALA A 52 4.81 14.88 29.17
N GLU A 53 4.68 15.52 28.02
CA GLU A 53 5.11 16.90 27.80
C GLU A 53 4.24 17.88 28.61
N GLN A 54 2.91 17.71 28.58
CA GLN A 54 1.98 18.50 29.40
C GLN A 54 2.24 18.35 30.90
N GLN A 55 2.54 17.14 31.37
CA GLN A 55 2.91 16.93 32.78
C GLN A 55 4.20 17.66 33.15
N ARG A 56 5.18 17.66 32.24
CA ARG A 56 6.46 18.33 32.48
C ARG A 56 6.28 19.84 32.57
N GLU A 57 5.53 20.43 31.64
CA GLU A 57 5.20 21.86 31.64
C GLU A 57 4.45 22.25 32.93
N ALA A 58 3.45 21.46 33.34
CA ALA A 58 2.71 21.72 34.57
C ALA A 58 3.61 21.67 35.82
N MET A 59 4.57 20.75 35.84
CA MET A 59 5.54 20.63 36.95
C MET A 59 6.53 21.81 36.96
N GLU A 60 7.01 22.24 35.79
CA GLU A 60 7.87 23.41 35.64
C GLU A 60 7.16 24.71 36.11
N GLN A 61 5.85 24.84 35.85
CA GLN A 61 5.05 25.98 36.32
C GLN A 61 4.80 25.97 37.83
N GLN A 62 4.72 24.80 38.48
CA GLN A 62 4.57 24.71 39.94
C GLN A 62 5.87 24.96 40.71
N THR A 63 7.01 24.81 40.05
CA THR A 63 8.34 24.89 40.68
C THR A 63 8.98 26.28 40.53
N GLN A 64 8.39 27.16 39.70
CA GLN A 64 8.72 28.58 39.59
C GLN A 64 7.83 29.43 40.51
#